data_AF-A0A2I0QVB7-F1
#
_entry.id   AF-A0A2I0QVB7-F1
#
_cell.length_a   1.000
_cell.length_b   1.000
_cell.length_c   1.000
_cell.angle_alpha   90.00
_cell.angle_beta   90.00
_cell.angle_gamma   90.00
#
_symmetry.space_group_name_H-M   'P 1'
#
loop_
_entity.id
_entity.type
_entity.pdbx_description
1 polymer ?
#
loop_
_entity_poly.entity_id
_entity_poly.type
_entity_poly.pdbx_seq_one_letter_code
_entity_poly.pdbx_strand_id
1 'polypeptide(L)'
;MTIFSVLLAAMILFMSIVWFIAIQIDDFSIVDIAWGLTFIVTAVTTLLLTTNYNATSLTILVLVLIWGVRLSGYLFYRNVGKPPKTIAIKICERNGIILTEPHFTACSCYKAHSLYFSAYRSLLGLRIVHLIL
;
A
#
# COMPACT_ATOMS: atom_id res chain seq x y z
N MET A 1 12.38 5.60 28.71
CA MET A 1 12.44 6.74 27.77
C MET A 1 13.17 6.41 26.47
N THR A 2 14.11 5.46 26.44
CA THR A 2 14.88 5.07 25.24
C THR A 2 14.06 4.34 24.16
N ILE A 3 13.12 3.47 24.55
CA ILE A 3 12.33 2.65 23.62
C ILE A 3 11.53 3.53 22.64
N PHE A 4 10.85 4.57 23.14
CA PHE A 4 10.06 5.47 22.30
C PHE A 4 10.93 6.21 21.27
N SER A 5 12.13 6.63 21.66
CA SER A 5 13.08 7.28 20.74
C SER A 5 13.56 6.33 19.64
N VAL A 6 13.83 5.07 19.97
CA VAL A 6 14.23 4.06 18.98
C VAL A 6 13.10 3.77 18.00
N LEU A 7 11.86 3.63 18.49
CA LEU A 7 10.70 3.41 17.62
C LEU A 7 10.44 4.60 16.70
N LEU A 8 10.53 5.83 17.21
CA LEU A 8 10.38 7.04 16.40
C LEU A 8 11.44 7.12 15.31
N ALA A 9 12.71 6.87 15.65
CA ALA A 9 13.80 6.86 14.69
C ALA A 9 13.61 5.77 13.62
N ALA A 10 13.19 4.57 14.01
CA ALA A 10 12.91 3.47 13.08
C ALA A 10 11.76 3.82 12.12
N MET A 11 10.67 4.43 12.61
CA MET A 11 9.54 4.86 11.78
C MET A 11 9.96 5.96 10.78
N ILE A 12 10.69 6.98 11.24
CA ILE A 12 11.17 8.06 10.37
C ILE A 12 12.08 7.49 9.29
N LEU A 13 13.02 6.62 9.66
CA LEU A 13 13.95 6.00 8.70
C LEU A 13 13.20 5.15 7.67
N PHE A 14 12.29 4.28 8.12
CA PHE A 14 11.49 3.43 7.24
C PHE A 14 10.64 4.26 6.27
N MET A 15 9.90 5.25 6.78
CA MET A 15 9.06 6.11 5.94
C MET A 15 9.88 6.97 4.98
N SER A 16 11.05 7.44 5.39
CA SER A 16 11.94 8.19 4.50
C SER A 16 12.42 7.32 3.34
N ILE A 17 12.83 6.08 3.60
CA ILE A 17 13.26 5.14 2.57
C ILE A 17 12.12 4.86 1.59
N VAL A 18 10.92 4.55 2.10
CA VAL A 18 9.73 4.32 1.27
C VAL A 18 9.39 5.55 0.44
N TRP A 19 9.50 6.74 1.02
CA TRP A 19 9.25 7.99 0.31
C TRP A 19 10.23 8.21 -0.84
N PHE A 20 11.52 7.96 -0.63
CA PHE A 20 12.51 8.02 -1.72
C PHE A 20 12.19 7.01 -2.82
N ILE A 21 11.79 5.79 -2.47
CA ILE A 21 11.35 4.77 -3.44
C ILE A 21 10.13 5.27 -4.21
N ALA A 22 9.15 5.88 -3.53
CA ALA A 22 7.95 6.41 -4.16
C ALA A 22 8.25 7.54 -5.16
N ILE A 23 9.22 8.41 -4.85
CA ILE A 23 9.70 9.43 -5.80
C ILE A 23 10.33 8.79 -7.03
N GLN A 24 11.19 7.77 -6.85
CA GLN A 24 11.86 7.10 -7.99
C GLN A 24 10.86 6.38 -8.91
N ILE A 25 9.75 5.89 -8.36
CA ILE A 25 8.72 5.14 -9.10
C ILE A 25 7.61 6.09 -9.62
N ASP A 26 7.63 7.37 -9.25
CA ASP A 26 6.55 8.34 -9.50
C ASP A 26 5.16 7.83 -9.07
N ASP A 27 5.12 7.00 -8.02
CA ASP A 27 3.90 6.40 -7.49
C ASP A 27 3.84 6.49 -5.96
N PHE A 28 3.15 7.53 -5.49
CA PHE A 28 2.93 7.78 -4.06
C PHE A 28 1.97 6.79 -3.40
N SER A 29 1.27 5.94 -4.17
CA SER A 29 0.36 4.93 -3.60
C SER A 29 1.10 3.81 -2.86
N ILE A 30 2.42 3.69 -3.06
CA ILE A 30 3.30 2.79 -2.30
C ILE A 30 3.37 3.18 -0.83
N VAL A 31 3.28 4.48 -0.52
CA VAL A 31 3.29 4.98 0.86
C VAL A 31 2.09 4.44 1.65
N ASP A 32 0.92 4.34 1.02
CA ASP A 32 -0.29 3.77 1.64
C ASP A 32 -0.11 2.29 2.02
N ILE A 33 0.61 1.53 1.20
CA ILE A 33 0.91 0.11 1.46
C ILE A 33 1.93 -0.02 2.61
N ALA A 34 2.91 0.87 2.65
CA ALA A 34 3.98 0.88 3.64
C ALA A 34 3.50 1.26 5.06
N TRP A 35 2.42 2.03 5.16
CA TRP A 35 1.77 2.30 6.45
C TRP A 35 1.39 1.01 7.18
N GLY A 36 0.80 0.04 6.47
CA GLY A 36 0.46 -1.27 7.05
C GLY A 36 1.70 -2.04 7.55
N LEU A 37 2.82 -1.96 6.82
CA LEU A 37 4.08 -2.60 7.20
C LEU A 37 4.74 -1.94 8.41
N THR A 38 4.57 -0.63 8.58
CA THR A 38 5.18 0.09 9.71
C THR A 38 4.63 -0.38 11.05
N PHE A 39 3.33 -0.73 11.12
CA PHE A 39 2.73 -1.32 12.32
C PHE A 39 3.33 -2.68 12.67
N ILE A 40 3.69 -3.48 11.66
CA ILE A 40 4.36 -4.76 11.87
C ILE A 40 5.77 -4.52 12.42
N VAL A 41 6.52 -3.60 11.81
CA VAL A 41 7.88 -3.26 12.24
C VAL A 41 7.89 -2.74 13.69
N THR A 42 6.95 -1.87 14.06
CA THR A 42 6.88 -1.34 15.44
C THR A 42 6.50 -2.41 16.45
N ALA A 43 5.55 -3.30 16.13
CA ALA A 43 5.18 -4.40 17.01
C ALA A 43 6.34 -5.36 17.25
N VAL A 44 7.07 -5.75 16.19
CA VAL A 44 8.25 -6.63 16.26
C VAL A 44 9.37 -5.93 17.05
N THR A 45 9.69 -4.68 16.73
CA THR A 45 10.75 -3.92 17.40
C THR A 45 10.46 -3.74 18.89
N THR A 46 9.20 -3.49 19.25
CA THR A 46 8.79 -3.37 20.65
C THR A 46 8.96 -4.69 21.40
N LEU A 47 8.61 -5.82 20.78
CA LEU A 47 8.81 -7.14 21.39
C LEU A 47 10.29 -7.46 21.61
N LEU A 48 11.14 -7.14 20.62
CA LEU A 48 12.59 -7.35 20.70
C LEU A 48 13.25 -6.48 21.78
N LEU A 49 12.86 -5.21 21.90
CA LEU A 49 13.44 -4.28 22.87
C LEU A 49 12.96 -4.52 24.30
N THR A 50 11.72 -4.97 24.47
CA THR A 50 11.16 -5.25 25.80
C THR A 50 11.46 -6.67 26.28
N THR A 51 11.81 -7.59 25.36
CA THR A 51 12.00 -9.03 25.61
C THR A 51 10.85 -9.67 26.41
N ASN A 52 9.67 -9.05 26.35
CA ASN A 52 8.55 -9.37 27.23
C ASN A 52 7.56 -10.27 26.50
N TYR A 53 7.82 -11.58 26.56
CA TYR A 53 7.05 -12.62 25.88
C TYR A 53 5.77 -13.01 26.63
N ASN A 54 5.00 -12.03 27.06
CA ASN A 54 3.68 -12.26 27.64
C ASN A 54 2.68 -12.73 26.57
N ALA A 55 1.70 -13.54 26.98
CA ALA A 55 0.63 -14.03 26.10
C ALA A 55 -0.11 -12.88 25.38
N THR A 56 -0.32 -11.76 26.08
CA THR A 56 -0.94 -10.55 25.51
C THR A 56 -0.07 -9.94 24.41
N SER A 57 1.24 -9.79 24.63
CA SER A 57 2.17 -9.23 23.65
C SER A 57 2.22 -10.05 22.37
N LEU A 58 2.25 -11.38 22.50
CA LEU A 58 2.23 -12.30 21.37
C LEU A 58 0.90 -12.26 20.61
N THR A 59 -0.23 -12.20 21.34
CA THR A 59 -1.57 -12.08 20.72
C THR A 59 -1.68 -10.79 19.90
N ILE A 60 -1.19 -9.67 20.45
CA ILE A 60 -1.18 -8.39 19.75
C ILE A 60 -0.29 -8.48 18.50
N LEU A 61 0.91 -9.07 18.60
CA LEU A 61 1.81 -9.23 17.46
C LEU A 61 1.14 -10.03 16.32
N VAL A 62 0.50 -11.15 16.64
CA VAL A 62 -0.20 -11.99 15.66
C VAL A 62 -1.36 -11.22 15.02
N LEU A 63 -2.15 -10.50 15.82
CA LEU A 63 -3.27 -9.72 15.31
C LEU A 63 -2.79 -8.61 14.36
N VAL A 64 -1.74 -7.88 14.74
CA VAL A 64 -1.14 -6.83 13.92
C VAL A 64 -0.51 -7.39 12.65
N LEU A 65 0.12 -8.57 12.71
CA LEU A 65 0.64 -9.26 11.53
C LEU A 65 -0.47 -9.62 10.54
N ILE A 66 -1.53 -10.29 11.01
CA ILE A 66 -2.66 -10.69 10.16
C ILE A 66 -3.32 -9.46 9.54
N TRP A 67 -3.60 -8.45 10.37
CA TRP A 67 -4.25 -7.22 9.92
C TRP A 67 -3.36 -6.41 8.96
N GLY A 68 -2.08 -6.22 9.29
CA GLY A 68 -1.14 -5.46 8.49
C GLY A 68 -0.89 -6.10 7.13
N VAL A 69 -0.67 -7.42 7.10
CA VAL A 69 -0.50 -8.17 5.85
C VAL A 69 -1.77 -8.13 5.00
N ARG A 70 -2.95 -8.29 5.61
CA ARG A 70 -4.24 -8.18 4.90
C ARG A 70 -4.41 -6.79 4.27
N LEU A 71 -4.15 -5.73 5.02
CA LEU A 71 -4.30 -4.35 4.55
C LEU A 71 -3.33 -4.03 3.41
N SER A 72 -2.04 -4.30 3.62
CA SER A 72 -0.99 -4.05 2.62
C SER A 72 -1.22 -4.90 1.36
N GLY A 73 -1.61 -6.17 1.52
CA GLY A 73 -1.92 -7.07 0.40
C GLY A 73 -3.12 -6.60 -0.43
N TYR A 74 -4.19 -6.14 0.23
CA TYR A 74 -5.37 -5.59 -0.47
C TYR A 74 -5.04 -4.32 -1.27
N LEU A 75 -4.27 -3.39 -0.67
CA LEU A 75 -3.85 -2.16 -1.33
C LEU A 75 -2.93 -2.45 -2.53
N PHE A 76 -1.98 -3.38 -2.37
CA PHE A 76 -1.12 -3.83 -3.46
C PHE A 76 -1.94 -4.42 -4.61
N TYR A 77 -2.84 -5.37 -4.32
CA TYR A 77 -3.69 -6.00 -5.34
C TYR A 77 -4.54 -4.98 -6.14
N ARG A 78 -5.03 -3.94 -5.48
CA ARG A 78 -5.80 -2.86 -6.11
C ARG A 78 -4.96 -1.99 -7.05
N ASN A 79 -3.66 -1.87 -6.81
CA ASN A 79 -2.76 -1.05 -7.61
C ASN A 79 -2.09 -1.86 -8.73
N VAL A 80 -1.96 -3.18 -8.58
CA VAL A 80 -1.42 -4.07 -9.61
C VAL A 80 -2.29 -4.05 -10.88
N GLY A 81 -1.72 -3.49 -11.95
CA GLY A 81 -2.32 -3.40 -13.28
C GLY A 81 -2.84 -2.02 -13.67
N LYS A 82 -2.72 -1.02 -12.80
CA LYS A 82 -3.00 0.38 -13.16
C LYS A 82 -1.72 1.03 -13.67
N PRO A 83 -1.75 1.68 -14.84
CA PRO A 83 -0.62 2.46 -15.30
C PRO A 83 -0.43 3.69 -14.41
N PRO A 84 0.81 4.20 -14.31
CA PRO A 84 1.14 5.35 -13.48
C PRO A 84 0.23 6.53 -13.76
N LYS A 85 -0.17 7.24 -12.68
CA LYS A 85 -1.05 8.42 -12.77
C LYS A 85 -0.46 9.49 -13.69
N THR A 86 0.87 9.60 -13.75
CA THR A 86 1.62 10.47 -14.68
C THR A 86 1.37 10.16 -16.16
N ILE A 87 1.29 8.88 -16.56
CA ILE A 87 0.98 8.49 -17.94
C ILE A 87 -0.48 8.81 -18.28
N ALA A 88 -1.40 8.57 -17.34
CA ALA A 88 -2.81 8.91 -17.51
C ALA A 88 -3.02 10.41 -17.77
N ILE A 89 -2.32 11.27 -17.02
CA ILE A 89 -2.38 12.73 -17.20
C ILE A 89 -1.87 13.14 -18.58
N LYS A 90 -0.72 12.59 -19.02
CA LYS A 90 -0.16 12.88 -20.36
C LYS A 90 -1.09 12.47 -21.50
N ILE A 91 -1.87 11.39 -21.33
CA ILE A 91 -2.87 10.97 -22.32
C ILE A 91 -4.04 11.97 -22.36
N CYS A 92 -4.53 12.43 -21.21
CA CYS A 92 -5.61 13.42 -21.15
C CYS A 92 -5.21 14.77 -21.76
N GLU A 93 -3.99 15.25 -21.46
CA GLU A 93 -3.45 16.50 -22.00
C GLU A 93 -3.32 16.43 -23.53
N ARG A 94 -2.79 15.31 -24.05
CA ARG A 94 -2.71 15.07 -25.50
C ARG A 94 -4.07 15.05 -26.19
N ASN A 95 -5.13 14.64 -25.49
CA ASN A 95 -6.49 14.55 -26.02
C ASN A 95 -7.34 15.81 -25.73
N GLY A 96 -6.74 16.89 -25.21
CA GLY A 96 -7.44 18.15 -24.93
C GLY A 96 -8.46 18.08 -23.78
N ILE A 97 -8.36 17.08 -22.90
CA ILE A 97 -9.26 16.90 -21.75
C ILE A 97 -8.69 17.68 -20.56
N ILE A 98 -9.29 18.83 -20.25
CA ILE A 98 -8.91 19.67 -19.12
C ILE A 98 -9.39 19.00 -17.82
N LEU A 99 -8.46 18.58 -16.97
CA LEU A 99 -8.74 17.98 -15.66
C LEU A 99 -9.05 19.09 -14.65
N THR A 100 -10.32 19.47 -14.52
CA THR A 100 -10.75 20.55 -13.61
C THR A 100 -10.81 20.14 -12.13
N GLU A 101 -10.59 18.86 -11.80
CA GLU A 101 -10.68 18.32 -10.42
C GLU A 101 -9.47 17.40 -10.12
N PRO A 102 -8.49 17.80 -9.29
CA PRO A 102 -7.20 17.11 -9.16
C PRO A 102 -7.27 15.73 -8.47
N HIS A 103 -8.40 15.39 -7.84
CA HIS A 103 -8.51 14.19 -7.00
C HIS A 103 -9.20 12.98 -7.63
N PHE A 104 -10.00 13.09 -8.72
CA PHE A 104 -10.84 11.95 -9.14
C PHE A 104 -11.07 11.71 -10.65
N THR A 105 -10.75 12.64 -11.56
CA THR A 105 -11.24 12.57 -12.96
C THR A 105 -10.46 11.64 -13.90
N ALA A 106 -9.23 11.23 -13.56
CA ALA A 106 -8.46 10.27 -14.35
C ALA A 106 -9.15 8.89 -14.48
N CYS A 107 -10.02 8.55 -13.52
CA CYS A 107 -10.78 7.30 -13.54
C CYS A 107 -11.82 7.26 -14.67
N SER A 108 -12.33 8.42 -15.14
CA SER A 108 -13.39 8.47 -16.17
C SER A 108 -12.87 8.00 -17.53
N CYS A 109 -11.66 8.42 -17.93
CA CYS A 109 -11.02 7.95 -19.17
C CYS A 109 -10.48 6.51 -19.04
N TYR A 110 -10.05 6.11 -17.84
CA TYR A 110 -9.61 4.73 -17.56
C TYR A 110 -10.75 3.72 -17.50
N LYS A 111 -11.97 4.11 -17.11
CA LYS A 111 -13.12 3.19 -17.03
C LYS A 111 -13.55 2.68 -18.41
N ALA A 112 -13.34 3.48 -19.46
CA ALA A 112 -13.56 3.06 -20.84
C ALA A 112 -12.56 1.97 -21.28
N HIS A 113 -11.31 2.03 -20.81
CA HIS A 113 -10.27 1.05 -21.14
C HIS A 113 -10.27 -0.17 -20.20
N SER A 114 -10.67 -0.01 -18.93
CA SER A 114 -10.69 -1.09 -17.92
C SER A 114 -11.81 -2.10 -18.13
N LEU A 115 -12.87 -1.77 -18.87
CA LEU A 115 -13.90 -2.73 -19.30
C LEU A 115 -13.32 -3.84 -20.18
N TYR A 116 -12.29 -3.53 -20.98
CA TYR A 116 -11.60 -4.49 -21.83
C TYR A 116 -10.73 -5.46 -21.01
N PHE A 117 -10.08 -4.97 -19.94
CA PHE A 117 -9.20 -5.77 -19.07
C PHE A 117 -9.98 -6.54 -17.97
N SER A 118 -11.13 -6.03 -17.54
CA SER A 118 -12.01 -6.69 -16.56
C SER A 118 -12.59 -8.01 -17.10
N ALA A 119 -12.74 -8.15 -18.41
CA ALA A 119 -13.18 -9.39 -19.06
C ALA A 119 -12.12 -10.51 -19.04
N TYR A 120 -10.83 -10.17 -18.91
CA TYR A 120 -9.72 -11.13 -18.86
C TYR A 120 -9.36 -11.54 -17.42
N ARG A 121 -9.49 -10.61 -16.44
CA ARG A 121 -9.18 -10.86 -15.02
C ARG A 121 -10.24 -11.69 -14.28
N SER A 122 -11.48 -11.75 -14.76
CA SER A 122 -12.55 -12.59 -14.18
C SER A 122 -12.24 -14.09 -14.26
N LEU A 123 -11.45 -14.53 -15.25
CA LEU A 123 -11.00 -15.93 -15.40
C LEU A 123 -9.84 -16.31 -14.48
N LEU A 124 -9.06 -15.35 -13.97
CA LEU A 124 -7.86 -15.60 -13.15
C LEU A 124 -8.05 -15.23 -11.66
N GLY A 125 -8.98 -14.34 -11.34
CA GLY A 125 -9.17 -13.76 -10.00
C GLY A 125 -9.90 -14.65 -8.98
N LEU A 126 -10.62 -15.69 -9.41
CA LEU A 126 -11.40 -16.55 -8.51
C LEU A 126 -10.56 -17.55 -7.69
N ARG A 127 -9.31 -17.84 -8.07
CA ARG A 127 -8.47 -18.81 -7.37
C ARG A 127 -7.64 -18.23 -6.21
N ILE A 128 -7.44 -16.92 -6.13
CA ILE A 128 -6.51 -16.30 -5.17
C ILE A 128 -7.23 -15.75 -3.93
N VAL A 129 -8.49 -15.31 -4.06
CA VAL A 129 -9.29 -14.80 -2.92
C VAL A 129 -9.51 -15.90 -1.87
N HIS A 130 -9.56 -17.17 -2.28
CA HIS A 130 -9.72 -18.31 -1.39
C HIS A 130 -8.44 -18.74 -0.65
N LEU A 131 -7.27 -18.17 -0.98
CA LEU A 131 -5.99 -18.56 -0.38
C LEU A 131 -5.55 -17.63 0.77
N ILE A 132 -6.29 -16.54 1.00
CA ILE A 132 -5.98 -15.50 2.01
C ILE A 132 -7.05 -15.50 3.12
N LEU A 133 -8.01 -16.44 3.09
CA LEU A 133 -9.06 -16.61 4.10
C LEU A 133 -9.00 -18.00 4.73
#